data_AF-A0A225D0R3-F1
#
_entry.id   AF-A0A225D0R3-F1
#
_cell.length_a   1.000
_cell.length_b   1.000
_cell.length_c   1.000
_cell.angle_alpha   90.00
_cell.angle_beta   90.00
_cell.angle_gamma   90.00
#
_symmetry.space_group_name_H-M   'P 1'
#
loop_
_entity.id
_entity.type
_entity.pdbx_description
1 polymer ?
#
loop_
_entity_poly.entity_id
_entity_poly.type
_entity_poly.pdbx_seq_one_letter_code
_entity_poly.pdbx_strand_id
1 'polypeptide(L)'
;MAKKPVPTTPKSPPPRRQFSDAFRRDAVPMLLDGHTAVSVAERGLSGPNLLYRWKAQQRDPSGPLASSLDDRVRERETELLRVTRERDILKNAVPIFGRRE
;
A
#
# COMPACT_ATOMS: atom_id res chain seq x y z
N MET A 1 -63.17 16.89 -12.16
CA MET A 1 -61.80 17.44 -12.15
C MET A 1 -60.86 16.41 -11.54
N ALA A 2 -60.09 15.68 -12.35
CA ALA A 2 -59.16 14.65 -11.85
C ALA A 2 -57.83 15.32 -11.48
N LYS A 3 -57.48 15.31 -10.19
CA LYS A 3 -56.17 15.77 -9.71
C LYS A 3 -55.13 14.74 -10.15
N LYS A 4 -54.21 15.13 -11.04
CA LYS A 4 -53.05 14.30 -11.42
C LYS A 4 -52.08 14.20 -10.23
N PRO A 5 -51.46 13.03 -9.96
CA PRO A 5 -50.52 12.86 -8.88
C PRO A 5 -49.21 13.62 -9.16
N VAL A 6 -48.67 14.27 -8.12
CA VAL A 6 -47.40 15.00 -8.14
C VAL A 6 -46.24 14.02 -8.31
N PRO A 7 -45.27 14.28 -9.20
CA PRO A 7 -44.08 13.45 -9.31
C PRO A 7 -43.15 13.71 -8.10
N THR A 8 -43.01 12.71 -7.22
CA THR A 8 -41.94 12.68 -6.21
C THR A 8 -40.60 12.55 -6.93
N THR A 9 -39.81 13.61 -6.91
CA THR A 9 -38.42 13.58 -7.38
C THR A 9 -37.59 12.66 -6.48
N PRO A 10 -36.77 11.75 -7.06
CA PRO A 10 -35.91 10.89 -6.25
C PRO A 10 -34.83 11.75 -5.58
N LYS A 11 -34.79 11.67 -4.25
CA LYS A 11 -33.80 12.34 -3.39
C LYS A 11 -32.38 11.86 -3.77
N SER A 12 -31.48 12.81 -4.04
CA SER A 12 -30.08 12.52 -4.41
C SER A 12 -29.39 11.64 -3.34
N PRO A 13 -28.60 10.63 -3.73
CA PRO A 13 -27.88 9.79 -2.78
C PRO A 13 -26.90 10.61 -1.94
N PRO A 14 -26.67 10.21 -0.67
CA PRO A 14 -25.80 10.96 0.24
C PRO A 14 -24.36 11.04 -0.29
N PRO A 15 -23.64 12.14 0.03
CA PRO A 15 -22.26 12.32 -0.40
C PRO A 15 -21.38 11.18 0.14
N ARG A 16 -20.53 10.64 -0.74
CA ARG A 16 -19.57 9.57 -0.38
C ARG A 16 -18.57 10.13 0.63
N ARG A 17 -18.40 9.46 1.77
CA ARG A 17 -17.37 9.77 2.75
C ARG A 17 -15.98 9.67 2.10
N GLN A 18 -15.20 10.73 2.25
CA GLN A 18 -13.80 10.76 1.85
C GLN A 18 -12.94 10.52 3.10
N PHE A 19 -11.87 9.75 2.94
CA PHE A 19 -10.89 9.47 3.99
C PHE A 19 -9.57 10.10 3.60
N SER A 20 -8.79 10.54 4.58
CA SER A 20 -7.46 11.09 4.31
C SER A 20 -6.53 10.03 3.73
N ASP A 21 -5.67 10.43 2.80
CA ASP A 21 -4.69 9.53 2.18
C ASP A 21 -3.69 8.98 3.20
N ALA A 22 -3.38 9.75 4.24
CA ALA A 22 -2.54 9.30 5.36
C ALA A 22 -3.17 8.09 6.08
N PHE A 23 -4.46 8.17 6.40
CA PHE A 23 -5.16 7.07 7.07
C PHE A 23 -5.22 5.82 6.19
N ARG A 24 -5.46 5.99 4.88
CA ARG A 24 -5.44 4.87 3.93
C ARG A 24 -4.06 4.20 3.86
N ARG A 25 -2.97 4.97 3.93
CA ARG A 25 -1.59 4.44 3.91
C ARG A 25 -1.26 3.62 5.14
N ASP A 26 -1.76 3.99 6.31
CA ASP A 26 -1.47 3.27 7.56
C ASP A 26 -2.39 2.06 7.74
N ALA A 27 -3.65 2.16 7.33
CA ALA A 27 -4.64 1.11 7.56
C ALA A 27 -4.40 -0.17 6.74
N VAL A 28 -3.81 -0.07 5.54
CA VAL A 28 -3.55 -1.25 4.69
C VAL A 28 -2.39 -2.10 5.21
N PRO A 29 -1.21 -1.55 5.58
CA PRO A 29 -0.15 -2.29 6.26
C PRO A 29 -0.63 -3.01 7.51
N MET A 30 -1.43 -2.36 8.36
CA MET A 30 -1.99 -3.01 9.55
C MET A 30 -2.78 -4.28 9.21
N LEU A 31 -3.51 -4.29 8.09
CA LEU A 31 -4.22 -5.48 7.60
C LEU A 31 -3.27 -6.57 7.07
N LEU A 32 -2.08 -6.20 6.58
CA LEU A 32 -1.03 -7.13 6.15
C LEU A 32 -0.23 -7.68 7.34
N ASP A 33 -0.06 -6.89 8.39
CA ASP A 33 0.64 -7.24 9.64
C ASP A 33 -0.18 -8.18 10.55
N GLY A 34 -1.38 -8.57 10.13
CA GLY A 34 -2.23 -9.57 10.80
C GLY A 34 -3.36 -9.00 11.65
N HIS A 35 -3.57 -7.68 11.67
CA HIS A 35 -4.75 -7.11 12.32
C HIS A 35 -6.04 -7.48 11.56
N THR A 36 -7.11 -7.77 12.28
CA THR A 36 -8.40 -8.05 11.66
C THR A 36 -8.99 -6.78 11.03
N ALA A 37 -9.67 -6.94 9.88
CA ALA A 37 -10.28 -5.80 9.18
C ALA A 37 -11.29 -5.04 10.05
N VAL A 38 -11.94 -5.72 11.00
CA VAL A 38 -12.85 -5.11 11.97
C VAL A 38 -12.09 -4.22 12.95
N SER A 39 -11.00 -4.72 13.53
CA SER A 39 -10.15 -3.96 14.47
C SER A 39 -9.52 -2.72 13.82
N VAL A 40 -9.13 -2.82 12.55
CA VAL A 40 -8.63 -1.66 11.80
C VAL A 40 -9.77 -0.69 11.48
N ALA A 41 -10.97 -1.20 11.20
CA ALA A 41 -12.13 -0.36 10.89
C ALA A 41 -12.62 0.47 12.08
N GLU A 42 -12.57 -0.07 13.30
CA GLU A 42 -12.95 0.65 14.53
C GLU A 42 -12.15 1.94 14.77
N ARG A 43 -10.96 2.05 14.17
CA ARG A 43 -10.05 3.20 14.33
C ARG A 43 -10.46 4.44 13.53
N GLY A 44 -11.53 4.36 12.74
CA GLY A 44 -12.02 5.52 11.99
C GLY A 44 -12.76 5.24 10.69
N LEU A 45 -13.05 3.97 10.37
CA LEU A 45 -13.80 3.59 9.18
C LEU A 45 -15.26 3.30 9.50
N SER A 46 -16.11 3.55 8.51
CA SER A 46 -17.52 3.19 8.60
C SER A 46 -17.77 1.68 8.46
N GLY A 47 -16.75 0.90 8.10
CA GLY A 47 -16.83 -0.55 7.98
C GLY A 47 -15.62 -1.19 7.29
N PRO A 48 -15.42 -2.51 7.45
CA PRO A 48 -14.23 -3.24 6.99
C PRO A 48 -14.18 -3.40 5.47
N ASN A 49 -15.30 -3.26 4.75
CA ASN A 49 -15.37 -3.45 3.30
C ASN A 49 -14.46 -2.48 2.53
N LEU A 50 -14.24 -1.28 3.08
CA LEU A 50 -13.38 -0.28 2.46
C LEU A 50 -11.90 -0.68 2.49
N LEU A 51 -11.46 -1.39 3.54
CA LEU A 51 -10.10 -1.90 3.66
C LEU A 51 -9.78 -2.94 2.58
N TYR A 52 -10.73 -3.85 2.31
CA TYR A 52 -10.56 -4.85 1.24
C TYR A 52 -10.44 -4.18 -0.13
N ARG A 53 -11.24 -3.13 -0.41
CA ARG A 53 -11.11 -2.35 -1.64
C ARG A 53 -9.76 -1.64 -1.74
N TRP A 54 -9.29 -1.01 -0.67
CA TRP A 54 -7.99 -0.34 -0.67
C TRP A 54 -6.82 -1.30 -0.83
N LYS A 55 -6.90 -2.48 -0.21
CA LYS A 55 -5.94 -3.57 -0.41
C LYS A 55 -5.92 -4.04 -1.87
N ALA A 56 -7.09 -4.18 -2.50
CA ALA A 56 -7.17 -4.54 -3.91
C ALA A 56 -6.57 -3.45 -4.82
N GLN A 57 -6.83 -2.17 -4.53
CA GLN A 57 -6.28 -1.04 -5.30
C GLN A 57 -4.76 -0.90 -5.17
N GLN A 58 -4.14 -1.34 -4.07
CA GLN A 58 -2.68 -1.39 -3.98
C GLN A 58 -2.07 -2.54 -4.78
N ARG A 59 -2.84 -3.62 -4.99
CA ARG A 59 -2.43 -4.77 -5.79
C ARG A 59 -2.65 -4.57 -7.28
N ASP A 60 -3.38 -3.54 -7.68
CA ASP A 60 -3.62 -3.23 -9.08
C ASP A 60 -2.37 -2.51 -9.64
N PRO A 61 -1.54 -3.18 -10.47
CA PRO A 61 -0.27 -2.63 -10.95
C PRO A 61 -0.45 -1.46 -11.93
N SER A 62 -1.69 -1.11 -12.27
CA SER A 62 -2.04 -0.07 -13.24
C SER A 62 -1.97 1.37 -12.68
N GLY A 63 -1.63 1.54 -11.40
CA GLY A 63 -1.53 2.86 -10.76
C GLY A 63 -0.14 3.51 -10.89
N PRO A 64 -0.02 4.83 -11.18
CA PRO A 64 1.27 5.55 -11.22
C PRO A 64 2.10 5.47 -9.93
N LEU A 65 1.45 5.18 -8.80
CA LEU A 65 2.12 5.02 -7.51
C LEU A 65 2.82 3.65 -7.39
N ALA A 66 2.25 2.61 -8.00
CA ALA A 66 2.79 1.25 -7.96
C ALA A 66 4.12 1.18 -8.73
N SER A 67 4.19 1.77 -9.93
CA SER A 67 5.42 1.87 -10.71
C SER A 67 6.53 2.61 -9.95
N SER A 68 6.21 3.75 -9.31
CA SER A 68 7.20 4.50 -8.53
C SER A 68 7.73 3.77 -7.30
N LEU A 69 6.93 2.88 -6.71
CA LEU A 69 7.36 2.05 -5.57
C LEU A 69 8.24 0.91 -6.05
N ASP A 70 7.87 0.25 -7.14
CA ASP A 70 8.66 -0.84 -7.75
C ASP A 70 10.03 -0.34 -8.22
N ASP A 71 10.11 0.86 -8.81
CA ASP A 71 11.37 1.47 -9.22
C ASP A 71 12.31 1.70 -8.03
N ARG A 72 11.76 2.20 -6.92
CA ARG A 72 12.53 2.41 -5.68
C ARG A 72 12.97 1.09 -5.05
N VAL A 73 12.14 0.05 -5.09
CA VAL A 73 12.53 -1.29 -4.62
C VAL A 73 13.69 -1.82 -5.46
N ARG A 74 13.59 -1.71 -6.78
CA ARG A 74 14.62 -2.17 -7.72
C ARG A 74 15.95 -1.44 -7.55
N GLU A 75 15.92 -0.13 -7.31
CA GLU A 75 17.12 0.66 -7.00
C GLU A 75 17.81 0.14 -5.73
N ARG A 76 17.04 -0.11 -4.67
CA ARG A 76 17.56 -0.63 -3.40
C ARG A 76 18.10 -2.06 -3.51
N GLU A 77 17.42 -2.92 -4.25
CA GLU A 77 17.91 -4.28 -4.52
C GLU A 77 19.24 -4.25 -5.29
N THR A 78 19.40 -3.31 -6.22
CA THR A 78 20.65 -3.13 -6.96
C THR A 78 21.79 -2.69 -6.04
N GLU A 79 21.52 -1.76 -5.13
CA GLU A 79 22.50 -1.31 -4.13
C GLU A 79 22.89 -2.45 -3.17
N LEU A 80 21.93 -3.24 -2.71
CA LEU A 80 22.19 -4.42 -1.88
C LEU A 80 23.08 -5.43 -2.60
N LEU A 81 22.81 -5.71 -3.87
CA LEU A 81 23.64 -6.63 -4.67
C LEU A 81 25.08 -6.11 -4.81
N ARG A 82 25.23 -4.80 -5.08
CA ARG A 82 26.54 -4.15 -5.19
C ARG A 82 27.33 -4.28 -3.89
N VAL A 83 26.76 -3.88 -2.76
CA VAL A 83 27.42 -3.94 -1.43
C VAL A 83 27.75 -5.38 -1.04
N THR A 84 26.87 -6.32 -1.35
CA THR A 84 27.10 -7.75 -1.12
C THR A 84 28.32 -8.24 -1.91
N ARG A 85 28.43 -7.85 -3.18
CA ARG A 85 29.59 -8.20 -4.02
C ARG A 85 30.88 -7.56 -3.50
N GLU A 86 30.87 -6.29 -3.13
CA GLU A 86 32.03 -5.61 -2.55
C GLU A 86 32.52 -6.32 -1.28
N ARG A 87 31.60 -6.65 -0.37
CA ARG A 87 31.90 -7.43 0.83
C ARG A 87 32.51 -8.78 0.49
N ASP A 88 31.94 -9.50 -0.47
CA ASP A 88 32.42 -10.84 -0.83
C ASP A 88 33.81 -10.79 -1.48
N ILE A 89 34.10 -9.77 -2.31
CA ILE A 89 35.44 -9.52 -2.86
C ILE A 89 36.44 -9.30 -1.72
N LEU A 90 36.11 -8.41 -0.77
CA LEU A 90 37.00 -8.11 0.36
C LEU A 90 37.22 -9.35 1.22
N LYS A 91 36.15 -10.10 1.53
CA LYS A 91 36.22 -11.36 2.27
C LYS A 91 37.14 -12.38 1.60
N ASN A 92 37.11 -12.48 0.28
CA ASN A 92 37.97 -13.39 -0.48
C ASN A 92 39.44 -12.93 -0.50
N ALA A 93 39.69 -11.62 -0.31
CA ALA A 93 41.04 -11.05 -0.33
C ALA A 93 41.74 -11.12 1.05
N VAL A 94 40.99 -11.06 2.16
CA VAL A 94 41.54 -11.16 3.54
C VAL A 94 42.52 -12.34 3.73
N PRO A 95 42.24 -13.58 3.29
CA PRO A 95 43.16 -14.71 3.44
C PRO A 95 44.42 -14.62 2.57
N ILE A 96 44.40 -13.79 1.53
CA ILE A 96 45.56 -13.54 0.66
C ILE A 96 46.48 -12.52 1.33
N PHE A 97 45.91 -11.48 1.92
CA PHE A 97 46.67 -10.46 2.66
C PHE A 97 47.26 -11.01 3.95
N GLY A 98 46.49 -11.77 4.74
CA GLY A 98 46.96 -12.34 6.01
C GLY A 98 48.00 -13.47 5.90
N ARG A 99 48.44 -13.85 4.68
CA ARG A 99 49.51 -14.84 4.44
C ARG A 99 50.83 -14.21 3.95
N ARG A 100 50.85 -12.90 3.70
CA ARG A 100 52.04 -12.16 3.24
C ARG A 100 52.74 -11.38 4.36
N GLU A 101 52.36 -11.64 5.61
CA GLU A 101 52.96 -11.11 6.84
C GLU A 101 53.42 -12.30 7.70
#